data_AF-A0A381V996-F1
#
_entry.id   AF-A0A381V996-F1
#
_cell.length_a   1.000
_cell.length_b   1.000
_cell.length_c   1.000
_cell.angle_alpha   90.00
_cell.angle_beta   90.00
_cell.angle_gamma   90.00
#
_symmetry.space_group_name_H-M   'P 1'
#
loop_
_entity.id
_entity.type
_entity.pdbx_description
1 polymer ?
#
loop_
_entity_poly.entity_id
_entity_poly.type
_entity_poly.pdbx_seq_one_letter_code
_entity_poly.pdbx_strand_id
1 'polypeptide(L)'
;MKRLLFNNFLIISIATATVLKGPPQSSTIQAAISESSNSGALLVPVMTYVESYQGASTKQDKGIEDVYDPELRLKELGITLPIPSTPVANYVNGVRTGNLIFLAGKGPKRADGSSIVGKVGVDITIEKGYEAAQLTAINQLAVLKAMLGDLNRVTRVVKVLGMVNSDPSFTDQPKVINGFSDLIVEVFGERGRHARAAVGMASLPGGIAVEIEMIVEVRN
;
A
#
# COMPACT_ATOMS: atom_id res chain seq x y z
N MET A 1 13.36 10.24 53.68
CA MET A 1 12.61 11.51 53.83
C MET A 1 13.26 12.57 52.95
N LYS A 2 12.57 12.98 51.87
CA LYS A 2 12.60 14.29 51.17
C LYS A 2 12.13 14.09 49.72
N ARG A 3 10.82 14.24 49.54
CA ARG A 3 10.13 14.49 48.26
C ARG A 3 10.66 15.82 47.71
N LEU A 4 10.99 15.86 46.42
CA LEU A 4 11.16 17.11 45.68
C LEU A 4 9.92 17.27 44.79
N LEU A 5 9.13 18.28 45.11
CA LEU A 5 7.96 18.74 44.37
C LEU A 5 8.44 19.46 43.10
N PHE A 6 7.88 19.13 41.94
CA PHE A 6 7.96 19.98 40.76
C PHE A 6 6.56 20.36 40.29
N ASN A 7 6.45 21.67 40.01
CA ASN A 7 5.24 22.45 39.82
C ASN A 7 4.43 22.09 38.57
N ASN A 8 3.13 22.28 38.73
CA ASN A 8 2.11 22.42 37.69
C ASN A 8 2.53 23.41 36.60
N PHE A 9 2.48 22.98 35.34
CA PHE A 9 2.23 23.85 34.19
C PHE A 9 1.03 23.30 33.42
N LEU A 10 -0.09 24.02 33.50
CA LEU A 10 -1.30 23.79 32.72
C LEU A 10 -1.12 24.47 31.36
N ILE A 11 -0.90 23.69 30.31
CA ILE A 11 -0.92 24.19 28.93
C ILE A 11 -2.40 24.24 28.48
N ILE A 12 -2.95 25.45 28.39
CA ILE A 12 -4.27 25.70 27.81
C ILE A 12 -4.10 25.66 26.29
N SER A 13 -4.41 24.52 25.66
CA SER A 13 -4.53 24.43 24.21
C SER A 13 -5.91 24.93 23.78
N ILE A 14 -5.93 26.06 23.08
CA ILE A 14 -7.13 26.64 22.47
C ILE A 14 -7.41 25.82 21.20
N ALA A 15 -8.35 24.88 21.27
CA ALA A 15 -8.83 24.17 20.09
C ALA A 15 -9.96 24.98 19.42
N THR A 16 -9.66 25.58 18.28
CA THR A 16 -10.62 26.24 17.40
C THR A 16 -11.52 25.17 16.76
N ALA A 17 -12.79 25.08 17.20
CA ALA A 17 -13.76 24.18 16.58
C ALA A 17 -14.33 24.81 15.29
N THR A 18 -13.98 24.23 14.14
CA THR A 18 -14.62 24.51 12.86
C THR A 18 -16.00 23.83 12.83
N VAL A 19 -17.06 24.63 12.73
CA VAL A 19 -18.45 24.19 12.62
C VAL A 19 -18.74 23.68 11.21
N LEU A 20 -19.04 22.39 11.05
CA LEU A 20 -19.66 21.85 9.84
C LEU A 20 -21.18 21.92 9.98
N LYS A 21 -21.83 22.64 9.05
CA LYS A 21 -23.28 22.86 8.97
C LYS A 21 -24.04 21.56 8.70
N GLY A 22 -24.99 21.23 9.56
CA GLY A 22 -26.14 20.34 9.29
C GLY A 22 -27.44 21.05 9.69
N PRO A 23 -28.59 20.75 9.06
CA PRO A 23 -29.83 21.51 9.28
C PRO A 23 -30.43 21.23 10.67
N PRO A 24 -31.07 22.23 11.32
CA PRO A 24 -31.64 22.03 12.65
C PRO A 24 -32.94 21.22 12.56
N GLN A 25 -33.04 20.12 13.31
CA GLN A 25 -34.31 19.43 13.54
C GLN A 25 -34.89 19.84 14.90
N SER A 26 -36.19 20.15 14.89
CA SER A 26 -37.01 20.69 15.98
C SER A 26 -36.91 19.89 17.30
N SER A 27 -36.60 20.56 18.41
CA SER A 27 -36.74 20.01 19.77
C SER A 27 -37.73 20.82 20.61
N THR A 28 -38.72 20.15 21.18
CA THR A 28 -39.70 20.68 22.14
C THR A 28 -39.02 20.97 23.49
N ILE A 29 -39.20 22.19 24.01
CA ILE A 29 -38.65 22.63 25.31
C ILE A 29 -39.63 22.26 26.43
N GLN A 30 -39.16 21.63 27.51
CA GLN A 30 -39.93 21.43 28.73
C GLN A 30 -39.20 22.08 29.90
N ALA A 31 -39.78 23.16 30.43
CA ALA A 31 -39.23 23.93 31.55
C ALA A 31 -39.55 23.23 32.89
N ALA A 32 -38.54 22.98 33.70
CA ALA A 32 -38.72 22.64 35.12
C ALA A 32 -38.31 23.86 35.96
N ILE A 33 -39.28 24.47 36.64
CA ILE A 33 -39.08 25.54 37.61
C ILE A 33 -38.99 24.87 38.98
N SER A 34 -37.89 25.07 39.71
CA SER A 34 -37.83 24.79 41.15
C SER A 34 -37.48 26.08 41.89
N GLU A 35 -38.44 26.59 42.65
CA GLU A 35 -38.29 27.72 43.56
C GLU A 35 -37.44 27.33 44.77
N SER A 36 -36.46 28.15 45.14
CA SER A 36 -36.03 28.27 46.54
C SER A 36 -35.56 29.69 46.85
N SER A 37 -35.88 30.10 48.06
CA SER A 37 -36.02 31.46 48.53
C SER A 37 -34.72 32.06 49.11
N ASN A 38 -34.63 33.39 48.98
CA ASN A 38 -33.94 34.32 49.87
C ASN A 38 -32.40 34.40 49.85
N SER A 39 -31.84 35.30 49.03
CA SER A 39 -30.90 36.36 49.44
C SER A 39 -30.43 37.14 48.21
N GLY A 40 -30.31 38.46 48.33
CA GLY A 40 -30.03 39.37 47.23
C GLY A 40 -28.68 39.13 46.57
N ALA A 41 -28.72 38.56 45.35
CA ALA A 41 -27.66 38.64 44.35
C ALA A 41 -28.31 38.48 42.97
N LEU A 42 -28.04 39.41 42.04
CA LEU A 42 -28.41 39.25 40.63
C LEU A 42 -27.57 38.09 40.06
N LEU A 43 -28.15 36.89 40.00
CA LEU A 43 -27.58 35.74 39.31
C LEU A 43 -28.07 35.75 37.87
N VAL A 44 -27.17 36.05 36.93
CA VAL A 44 -27.41 35.80 35.50
C VAL A 44 -27.35 34.28 35.31
N PRO A 45 -28.42 33.60 34.84
CA PRO A 45 -28.38 32.16 34.67
C PRO A 45 -27.44 31.81 33.50
N VAL A 46 -26.33 31.16 33.82
CA VAL A 46 -25.46 30.51 32.82
C VAL A 46 -26.15 29.22 32.41
N MET A 47 -26.81 29.23 31.25
CA MET A 47 -27.37 28.01 30.68
C MET A 47 -26.24 27.09 30.22
N THR A 48 -26.02 26.01 30.97
CA THR A 48 -25.16 24.90 30.57
C THR A 48 -26.01 23.91 29.79
N TYR A 49 -25.81 23.85 28.47
CA TYR A 49 -26.38 22.77 27.66
C TYR A 49 -25.57 21.49 27.92
N VAL A 50 -26.23 20.48 28.47
CA VAL A 50 -25.72 19.11 28.50
C VAL A 50 -26.45 18.35 27.39
N GLU A 51 -25.82 18.19 26.24
CA GLU A 51 -26.32 17.25 25.22
C GLU A 51 -26.03 15.82 25.68
N SER A 52 -27.05 15.13 26.16
CA SER A 52 -27.01 13.68 26.38
C SER A 52 -27.13 12.98 25.03
N TYR A 53 -26.00 12.52 24.49
CA TYR A 53 -25.98 11.64 23.33
C TYR A 53 -26.53 10.26 23.72
N GLN A 54 -27.77 9.95 23.31
CA GLN A 54 -28.28 8.59 23.34
C GLN A 54 -27.59 7.79 22.22
N GLY A 55 -26.88 6.74 22.61
CA GLY A 55 -26.08 5.90 21.73
C GLY A 55 -26.89 5.37 20.54
N ALA A 56 -26.43 5.70 19.34
CA ALA A 56 -26.88 5.04 18.13
C ALA A 56 -26.47 3.57 18.19
N SER A 57 -27.49 2.69 18.15
CA SER A 57 -27.37 1.26 17.94
C SER A 57 -26.41 0.96 16.79
N THR A 58 -25.25 0.40 17.09
CA THR A 58 -24.34 -0.15 16.09
C THR A 58 -24.99 -1.40 15.51
N LYS A 59 -25.64 -1.25 14.36
CA LYS A 59 -25.80 -2.38 13.45
C LYS A 59 -24.39 -2.91 13.17
N GLN A 60 -24.11 -4.12 13.64
CA GLN A 60 -22.92 -4.86 13.25
C GLN A 60 -23.03 -5.14 11.75
N ASP A 61 -22.45 -4.25 10.96
CA ASP A 61 -22.06 -4.61 9.61
C ASP A 61 -20.93 -5.63 9.79
N LYS A 62 -21.21 -6.90 9.49
CA LYS A 62 -20.19 -7.94 9.46
C LYS A 62 -19.27 -7.60 8.30
N GLY A 63 -18.25 -6.80 8.60
CA GLY A 63 -17.15 -6.54 7.69
C GLY A 63 -16.62 -7.88 7.20
N ILE A 64 -16.60 -8.05 5.89
CA ILE A 64 -15.77 -9.06 5.25
C ILE A 64 -14.36 -8.71 5.71
N GLU A 65 -13.78 -9.52 6.60
CA GLU A 65 -12.34 -9.42 6.86
C GLU A 65 -11.67 -9.50 5.49
N ASP A 66 -10.80 -8.54 5.20
CA ASP A 66 -9.98 -8.51 4.00
C ASP A 66 -8.99 -9.69 4.11
N VAL A 67 -9.48 -10.90 3.78
CA VAL A 67 -8.73 -12.14 3.92
C VAL A 67 -7.57 -12.05 2.94
N TYR A 68 -6.37 -11.84 3.48
CA TYR A 68 -5.17 -11.86 2.68
C TYR A 68 -4.98 -13.24 2.06
N ASP A 69 -5.23 -13.33 0.76
CA ASP A 69 -4.92 -14.48 -0.07
C ASP A 69 -4.43 -14.01 -1.44
N PRO A 70 -3.11 -13.88 -1.64
CA PRO A 70 -2.54 -13.44 -2.91
C PRO A 70 -2.80 -14.43 -4.05
N GLU A 71 -3.06 -15.71 -3.76
CA GLU A 71 -3.36 -16.70 -4.80
C GLU A 71 -4.80 -16.60 -5.29
N LEU A 72 -5.73 -16.36 -4.37
CA LEU A 72 -7.10 -15.98 -4.74
C LEU A 72 -7.09 -14.66 -5.53
N ARG A 73 -6.34 -13.66 -5.09
CA ARG A 73 -6.25 -12.37 -5.80
C ARG A 73 -5.71 -12.53 -7.22
N LEU A 74 -4.67 -13.35 -7.42
CA LEU A 74 -4.17 -13.67 -8.76
C LEU A 74 -5.25 -14.30 -9.65
N LYS A 75 -6.06 -15.22 -9.09
CA LYS A 75 -7.17 -15.85 -9.79
C LYS A 75 -8.25 -14.84 -10.17
N GLU A 76 -8.61 -13.92 -9.27
CA GLU A 76 -9.59 -12.85 -9.52
C GLU A 76 -9.12 -11.87 -10.60
N LEU A 77 -7.81 -11.60 -10.66
CA LEU A 77 -7.19 -10.81 -11.73
C LEU A 77 -7.09 -11.58 -13.06
N GLY A 78 -7.48 -12.85 -13.11
CA GLY A 78 -7.35 -13.71 -14.28
C GLY A 78 -5.89 -14.06 -14.62
N ILE A 79 -4.98 -13.95 -13.65
CA ILE A 79 -3.55 -14.19 -13.86
C ILE A 79 -3.23 -15.65 -13.54
N THR A 80 -2.72 -16.35 -14.54
CA THR A 80 -2.10 -17.67 -14.35
C THR A 80 -0.59 -17.50 -14.33
N LEU A 81 0.07 -17.94 -13.26
CA LEU A 81 1.52 -17.89 -13.17
C LEU A 81 2.16 -18.93 -14.12
N PRO A 82 3.11 -18.54 -14.98
CA PRO A 82 3.81 -19.48 -15.84
C PRO A 82 4.75 -20.37 -15.04
N ILE A 83 5.24 -21.44 -15.66
CA ILE A 83 6.39 -22.19 -15.13
C ILE A 83 7.62 -21.27 -15.23
N PRO A 84 8.36 -21.02 -14.13
CA PRO A 84 9.52 -20.15 -14.16
C PRO A 84 10.58 -20.66 -15.13
N SER A 85 11.28 -19.73 -15.79
CA SER A 85 12.42 -20.09 -16.63
C SER A 85 13.57 -20.69 -15.79
N THR A 86 14.26 -21.67 -16.36
CA THR A 86 15.54 -22.13 -15.84
C THR A 86 16.62 -21.06 -16.10
N PRO A 87 17.57 -20.85 -15.17
CA PRO A 87 18.70 -19.96 -15.41
C PRO A 87 19.51 -20.39 -16.64
N VAL A 88 20.02 -19.41 -17.40
CA VAL A 88 20.74 -19.66 -18.67
C VAL A 88 22.26 -19.81 -18.48
N ALA A 89 22.75 -19.60 -17.27
CA ALA A 89 24.16 -19.69 -16.90
C ALA A 89 24.31 -20.09 -15.42
N ASN A 90 25.51 -19.91 -14.84
CA ASN A 90 25.84 -20.30 -13.47
C ASN A 90 25.29 -19.32 -12.41
N TYR A 91 23.98 -19.09 -12.43
CA TYR A 91 23.24 -18.34 -11.41
C TYR A 91 21.89 -19.01 -11.14
N VAL A 92 21.18 -18.59 -10.09
CA VAL A 92 19.88 -19.16 -9.70
C VAL A 92 18.77 -18.10 -9.77
N ASN A 93 17.52 -18.55 -9.78
CA ASN A 93 16.36 -17.66 -9.84
C ASN A 93 16.18 -16.80 -8.57
N GLY A 94 16.65 -17.30 -7.44
CA GLY A 94 16.74 -16.53 -6.21
C GLY A 94 17.49 -17.27 -5.12
N VAL A 95 17.94 -16.52 -4.11
CA VAL A 95 18.67 -17.06 -2.95
C VAL A 95 17.96 -16.61 -1.69
N ARG A 96 17.75 -17.53 -0.74
CA ARG A 96 17.23 -17.23 0.58
C ARG A 96 18.37 -17.09 1.59
N THR A 97 18.34 -16.02 2.39
CA THR A 97 19.19 -15.84 3.57
C THR A 97 18.34 -15.32 4.73
N GLY A 98 18.24 -16.09 5.80
CA GLY A 98 17.27 -15.82 6.88
C GLY A 98 15.82 -15.80 6.37
N ASN A 99 15.11 -14.70 6.67
CA ASN A 99 13.76 -14.43 6.21
C ASN A 99 13.70 -13.63 4.89
N LEU A 100 14.85 -13.35 4.25
CA LEU A 100 14.90 -12.60 2.99
C LEU A 100 15.15 -13.53 1.80
N ILE A 101 14.44 -13.28 0.70
CA ILE A 101 14.67 -13.88 -0.60
C ILE A 101 15.11 -12.78 -1.56
N PHE A 102 16.26 -12.98 -2.17
CA PHE A 102 16.84 -12.14 -3.22
C PHE A 102 16.53 -12.80 -4.56
N LEU A 103 15.59 -12.24 -5.32
CA LEU A 103 15.22 -12.75 -6.64
C LEU A 103 16.11 -12.11 -7.70
N ALA A 104 16.63 -12.93 -8.62
CA ALA A 104 17.39 -12.44 -9.75
C ALA A 104 16.53 -11.60 -10.70
N GLY A 105 17.18 -10.84 -11.59
CA GLY A 105 16.51 -10.07 -12.64
C GLY A 105 15.62 -10.94 -13.52
N LYS A 106 14.40 -10.46 -13.78
CA LYS A 106 13.47 -11.04 -14.75
C LYS A 106 13.05 -10.00 -15.77
N GLY A 107 12.76 -10.48 -16.98
CA GLY A 107 12.25 -9.68 -18.07
C GLY A 107 10.80 -10.01 -18.43
N PRO A 108 10.23 -9.28 -19.41
CA PRO A 108 8.85 -9.38 -19.86
C PRO A 108 8.66 -10.55 -20.85
N LYS A 109 9.06 -11.76 -20.44
CA LYS A 109 8.90 -12.98 -21.23
C LYS A 109 7.45 -13.46 -21.18
N ARG A 110 6.87 -13.77 -22.34
CA ARG A 110 5.54 -14.36 -22.51
C ARG A 110 5.60 -15.88 -22.42
N ALA A 111 4.42 -16.49 -22.25
CA ALA A 111 4.27 -17.94 -22.22
C ALA A 111 4.70 -18.63 -23.53
N ASP A 112 4.55 -17.96 -24.68
CA ASP A 112 5.01 -18.45 -25.99
C ASP A 112 6.54 -18.39 -26.19
N GLY A 113 7.27 -17.87 -25.20
CA GLY A 113 8.72 -17.74 -25.23
C GLY A 113 9.23 -16.41 -25.78
N SER A 114 8.38 -15.61 -26.43
CA SER A 114 8.73 -14.26 -26.89
C SER A 114 8.87 -13.28 -25.71
N SER A 115 9.49 -12.13 -25.94
CA SER A 115 9.58 -11.05 -24.95
C SER A 115 9.07 -9.73 -25.51
N ILE A 116 8.69 -8.80 -24.64
CA ILE A 116 8.54 -7.39 -25.03
C ILE A 116 9.95 -6.78 -25.13
N VAL A 117 10.32 -6.34 -26.33
CA VAL A 117 11.65 -5.81 -26.66
C VAL A 117 11.54 -4.39 -27.20
N GLY A 118 12.66 -3.67 -27.18
CA GLY A 118 12.77 -2.29 -27.68
C GLY A 118 13.03 -1.26 -26.58
N LYS A 119 13.59 -0.11 -26.98
CA LYS A 119 13.78 1.07 -26.14
C LYS A 119 12.46 1.80 -25.90
N VAL A 120 12.11 2.01 -24.64
CA VAL A 120 10.95 2.83 -24.27
C VAL A 120 11.21 4.29 -24.63
N GLY A 121 10.22 4.92 -25.28
CA GLY A 121 10.30 6.27 -25.81
C GLY A 121 10.91 6.37 -27.21
N VAL A 122 11.43 5.27 -27.76
CA VAL A 122 12.01 5.21 -29.11
C VAL A 122 11.30 4.15 -29.95
N ASP A 123 11.43 2.87 -29.56
CA ASP A 123 10.86 1.74 -30.29
C ASP A 123 9.45 1.40 -29.78
N ILE A 124 9.20 1.62 -28.49
CA ILE A 124 7.92 1.31 -27.83
C ILE A 124 7.46 2.45 -26.94
N THR A 125 6.15 2.54 -26.72
CA THR A 125 5.56 3.58 -25.88
C THR A 125 5.73 3.29 -24.38
N ILE A 126 5.43 4.29 -23.54
CA ILE A 126 5.44 4.14 -22.08
C ILE A 126 4.42 3.08 -21.65
N GLU A 127 3.25 3.07 -22.26
CA GLU A 127 2.16 2.12 -21.98
C GLU A 127 2.63 0.70 -22.28
N LYS A 128 3.35 0.51 -23.39
CA LYS A 128 3.91 -0.81 -23.71
C LYS A 128 5.03 -1.21 -22.74
N GLY A 129 5.82 -0.25 -22.27
CA GLY A 129 6.78 -0.46 -21.19
C GLY A 129 6.10 -0.84 -19.87
N TYR A 130 4.97 -0.21 -19.54
CA TYR A 130 4.17 -0.52 -18.36
C TYR A 130 3.66 -1.97 -18.42
N GLU A 131 3.10 -2.39 -19.56
CA GLU A 131 2.71 -3.79 -19.78
C GLU A 131 3.90 -4.74 -19.62
N ALA A 132 5.09 -4.36 -20.10
CA ALA A 132 6.31 -5.13 -19.92
C ALA A 132 6.68 -5.27 -18.43
N ALA A 133 6.58 -4.19 -17.66
CA ALA A 133 6.82 -4.22 -16.22
C ALA A 133 5.80 -5.10 -15.49
N GLN A 134 4.52 -5.04 -15.88
CA GLN A 134 3.46 -5.90 -15.32
C GLN A 134 3.72 -7.37 -15.62
N LEU A 135 4.05 -7.72 -16.87
CA LEU A 135 4.42 -9.09 -17.25
C LEU A 135 5.66 -9.57 -16.49
N THR A 136 6.61 -8.67 -16.24
CA THR A 136 7.80 -8.98 -15.44
C THR A 136 7.44 -9.28 -13.97
N ALA A 137 6.45 -8.58 -13.39
CA ALA A 137 5.92 -8.91 -12.06
C ALA A 137 5.30 -10.31 -12.03
N ILE A 138 4.52 -10.69 -13.04
CA ILE A 138 3.97 -12.06 -13.16
C ILE A 138 5.10 -13.09 -13.17
N ASN A 139 6.17 -12.84 -13.93
CA ASN A 139 7.33 -13.74 -13.98
C ASN A 139 8.08 -13.83 -12.65
N GLN A 140 8.16 -12.73 -11.88
CA GLN A 140 8.75 -12.76 -10.54
C GLN A 140 7.86 -13.51 -9.53
N LEU A 141 6.55 -13.32 -9.58
CA LEU A 141 5.59 -14.04 -8.75
C LEU A 141 5.64 -15.55 -9.02
N ALA A 142 5.80 -15.95 -10.29
CA ALA A 142 5.99 -17.35 -10.66
C ALA A 142 7.23 -17.97 -9.97
N VAL A 143 8.38 -17.28 -10.02
CA VAL A 143 9.60 -17.72 -9.33
C VAL A 143 9.34 -17.83 -7.83
N LEU A 144 8.76 -16.79 -7.24
CA LEU A 144 8.52 -16.71 -5.81
C LEU A 144 7.58 -17.84 -5.34
N LYS A 145 6.50 -18.11 -6.08
CA LYS A 145 5.60 -19.24 -5.83
C LYS A 145 6.33 -20.57 -5.92
N ALA A 146 7.17 -20.77 -6.94
CA ALA A 146 7.95 -21.99 -7.08
C ALA A 146 8.95 -22.19 -5.92
N MET A 147 9.55 -21.12 -5.39
CA MET A 147 10.46 -21.18 -4.25
C MET A 147 9.73 -21.42 -2.91
N LEU A 148 8.53 -20.86 -2.74
CA LEU A 148 7.81 -20.89 -1.47
C LEU A 148 6.80 -22.03 -1.35
N GLY A 149 6.31 -22.55 -2.48
CA GLY A 149 5.15 -23.42 -2.56
C GLY A 149 3.81 -22.71 -2.33
N ASP A 150 3.81 -21.59 -1.60
CA ASP A 150 2.63 -20.82 -1.21
C ASP A 150 3.00 -19.32 -1.07
N LEU A 151 2.30 -18.44 -1.79
CA LEU A 151 2.54 -16.99 -1.75
C LEU A 151 2.02 -16.35 -0.46
N ASN A 152 1.15 -17.01 0.31
CA ASN A 152 0.73 -16.54 1.65
C ASN A 152 1.89 -16.46 2.65
N ARG A 153 3.07 -17.00 2.31
CA ARG A 153 4.28 -16.90 3.13
C ARG A 153 4.97 -15.55 3.01
N VAL A 154 4.60 -14.71 2.04
CA VAL A 154 5.16 -13.36 1.89
C VAL A 154 4.67 -12.46 3.02
N THR A 155 5.61 -11.84 3.74
CA THR A 155 5.28 -10.86 4.80
C THR A 155 5.44 -9.44 4.30
N ARG A 156 6.39 -9.19 3.38
CA ARG A 156 6.61 -7.88 2.74
C ARG A 156 7.45 -7.99 1.47
N VAL A 157 7.10 -7.23 0.44
CA VAL A 157 8.04 -6.88 -0.63
C VAL A 157 8.91 -5.73 -0.14
N VAL A 158 10.20 -5.97 0.05
CA VAL A 158 11.11 -5.02 0.71
C VAL A 158 11.62 -3.98 -0.29
N LYS A 159 12.12 -4.45 -1.43
CA LYS A 159 12.78 -3.59 -2.43
C LYS A 159 12.53 -4.12 -3.83
N VAL A 160 12.32 -3.17 -4.75
CA VAL A 160 12.33 -3.41 -6.20
C VAL A 160 13.39 -2.51 -6.84
N LEU A 161 14.17 -3.07 -7.75
CA LEU A 161 15.02 -2.31 -8.67
C LEU A 161 14.52 -2.58 -10.09
N GLY A 162 13.98 -1.53 -10.71
CA GLY A 162 13.49 -1.56 -12.08
C GLY A 162 14.48 -0.92 -13.03
N MET A 163 14.88 -1.66 -14.06
CA MET A 163 15.80 -1.24 -15.11
C MET A 163 15.01 -1.14 -16.41
N VAL A 164 15.02 0.03 -17.04
CA VAL A 164 14.25 0.30 -18.26
C VAL A 164 15.22 0.52 -19.42
N ASN A 165 15.15 -0.32 -20.45
CA ASN A 165 15.87 -0.07 -21.70
C ASN A 165 15.27 1.18 -22.35
N SER A 166 16.01 2.29 -22.31
CA SER A 166 15.51 3.60 -22.73
C SER A 166 16.62 4.43 -23.35
N ASP A 167 16.24 5.50 -24.03
CA ASP A 167 17.17 6.51 -24.49
C ASP A 167 17.73 7.33 -23.31
N PRO A 168 18.97 7.84 -23.36
CA PRO A 168 19.51 8.72 -22.31
C PRO A 168 18.68 9.98 -22.02
N SER A 169 17.88 10.45 -22.98
CA SER A 169 16.97 11.60 -22.80
C SER A 169 15.62 11.24 -22.16
N PHE A 170 15.29 9.95 -22.06
CA PHE A 170 14.05 9.49 -21.44
C PHE A 170 14.16 9.63 -19.91
N THR A 171 13.13 10.19 -19.27
CA THR A 171 13.11 10.46 -17.82
C THR A 171 11.89 9.89 -17.10
N ASP A 172 11.04 9.17 -17.83
CA ASP A 172 9.76 8.63 -17.37
C ASP A 172 9.85 7.14 -16.94
N GLN A 173 11.05 6.64 -16.61
CA GLN A 173 11.24 5.27 -16.10
C GLN A 173 10.33 4.93 -14.92
N PRO A 174 10.04 5.85 -13.97
CA PRO A 174 9.08 5.56 -12.91
C PRO A 174 7.67 5.20 -13.42
N LYS A 175 7.20 5.84 -14.52
CA LYS A 175 5.88 5.54 -15.11
C LYS A 175 5.85 4.12 -15.69
N VAL A 176 6.95 3.68 -16.30
CA VAL A 176 7.11 2.31 -16.81
C VAL A 176 7.08 1.30 -15.67
N ILE A 177 7.90 1.50 -14.63
CA ILE A 177 8.01 0.55 -13.52
C ILE A 177 6.75 0.52 -12.64
N ASN A 178 5.85 1.51 -12.73
CA ASN A 178 4.54 1.42 -12.09
C ASN A 178 3.76 0.17 -12.51
N GLY A 179 3.92 -0.34 -13.74
CA GLY A 179 3.23 -1.58 -14.13
C GLY A 179 3.62 -2.79 -13.29
N PHE A 180 4.87 -2.85 -12.84
CA PHE A 180 5.31 -3.84 -11.86
C PHE A 180 4.71 -3.53 -10.48
N SER A 181 4.87 -2.29 -10.02
CA SER A 181 4.51 -1.91 -8.66
C SER A 181 3.00 -2.01 -8.38
N ASP A 182 2.17 -1.59 -9.33
CA ASP A 182 0.72 -1.63 -9.23
C ASP A 182 0.25 -3.09 -9.12
N LEU A 183 0.76 -4.01 -9.95
CA LEU A 183 0.40 -5.43 -9.83
C LEU A 183 0.86 -6.04 -8.50
N ILE A 184 2.08 -5.74 -8.03
CA ILE A 184 2.57 -6.26 -6.76
C ILE A 184 1.73 -5.76 -5.57
N VAL A 185 1.32 -4.50 -5.59
CA VAL A 185 0.40 -3.95 -4.57
C VAL A 185 -0.98 -4.55 -4.71
N GLU A 186 -1.48 -4.75 -5.93
CA GLU A 186 -2.79 -5.37 -6.17
C GLU A 186 -2.85 -6.79 -5.61
N VAL A 187 -1.77 -7.57 -5.78
CA VAL A 187 -1.69 -8.97 -5.32
C VAL A 187 -1.49 -9.09 -3.81
N PHE A 188 -0.66 -8.24 -3.22
CA PHE A 188 -0.25 -8.37 -1.80
C PHE A 188 -0.82 -7.30 -0.86
N GLY A 189 -1.60 -6.35 -1.36
CA GLY A 189 -2.10 -5.20 -0.62
C GLY A 189 -0.98 -4.38 0.00
N GLU A 190 -1.13 -4.01 1.28
CA GLU A 190 -0.13 -3.25 2.03
C GLU A 190 1.25 -3.96 2.08
N ARG A 191 1.27 -5.30 2.06
CA ARG A 191 2.52 -6.09 2.02
C ARG A 191 3.26 -5.95 0.70
N GLY A 192 2.57 -5.53 -0.36
CA GLY A 192 3.14 -5.26 -1.67
C GLY A 192 3.78 -3.88 -1.80
N ARG A 193 3.59 -2.95 -0.85
CA ARG A 193 4.25 -1.64 -0.89
C ARG A 193 5.74 -1.78 -0.56
N HIS A 194 6.59 -1.28 -1.45
CA HIS A 194 8.03 -1.53 -1.43
C HIS A 194 8.86 -0.27 -1.68
N ALA A 195 10.10 -0.26 -1.17
CA ALA A 195 11.08 0.72 -1.59
C ALA A 195 11.46 0.46 -3.07
N ARG A 196 11.75 1.51 -3.84
CA ARG A 196 11.93 1.39 -5.29
C ARG A 196 13.00 2.30 -5.87
N ALA A 197 13.71 1.80 -6.87
CA ALA A 197 14.53 2.58 -7.78
C ALA A 197 14.10 2.22 -9.21
N ALA A 198 13.98 3.22 -10.08
CA ALA A 198 13.65 3.05 -11.49
C ALA A 198 14.69 3.81 -12.31
N VAL A 199 15.48 3.10 -13.10
CA VAL A 199 16.67 3.65 -13.78
C VAL A 199 16.69 3.31 -15.26
N GLY A 200 17.22 4.21 -16.07
CA GLY A 200 17.38 4.01 -17.52
C GLY A 200 18.67 3.28 -17.84
N MET A 201 18.58 2.21 -18.62
CA MET A 201 19.71 1.41 -19.09
C MET A 201 19.98 1.67 -20.57
N ALA A 202 21.26 1.71 -20.95
CA ALA A 202 21.68 1.85 -22.35
C ALA A 202 21.26 0.64 -23.21
N SER A 203 21.19 -0.55 -22.63
CA SER A 203 20.59 -1.75 -23.22
C SER A 203 20.31 -2.78 -22.13
N LEU A 204 19.50 -3.80 -22.45
CA LEU A 204 19.25 -4.96 -21.59
C LEU A 204 19.47 -6.26 -22.38
N PRO A 205 19.72 -7.40 -21.72
CA PRO A 205 19.92 -8.69 -22.37
C PRO A 205 18.80 -9.03 -23.35
N GLY A 206 19.16 -9.41 -24.58
CA GLY A 206 18.19 -9.73 -25.63
C GLY A 206 17.33 -8.55 -26.10
N GLY A 207 17.70 -7.31 -25.74
CA GLY A 207 16.97 -6.10 -26.13
C GLY A 207 15.62 -5.92 -25.43
N ILE A 208 15.37 -6.64 -24.33
CA ILE A 208 14.11 -6.54 -23.59
C ILE A 208 13.83 -5.10 -23.12
N ALA A 209 12.54 -4.77 -23.00
CA ALA A 209 12.09 -3.43 -22.61
C ALA A 209 12.43 -3.09 -21.16
N VAL A 210 12.30 -4.06 -20.27
CA VAL A 210 12.56 -3.90 -18.83
C VAL A 210 13.21 -5.15 -18.26
N GLU A 211 13.98 -4.96 -17.19
CA GLU A 211 14.46 -6.02 -16.31
C GLU A 211 14.24 -5.57 -14.87
N ILE A 212 13.73 -6.46 -14.02
CA ILE A 212 13.35 -6.08 -12.65
C ILE A 212 13.80 -7.19 -11.70
N GLU A 213 14.50 -6.80 -10.64
CA GLU A 213 14.82 -7.65 -9.48
C GLU A 213 14.02 -7.23 -8.24
N MET A 214 13.88 -8.15 -7.30
CA MET A 214 13.04 -7.95 -6.11
C MET A 214 13.61 -8.66 -4.88
N ILE A 215 13.52 -8.00 -3.73
CA ILE A 215 13.83 -8.57 -2.41
C ILE A 215 12.53 -8.72 -1.64
N VAL A 216 12.28 -9.92 -1.11
CA VAL A 216 11.05 -10.26 -0.41
C VAL A 216 11.36 -10.81 0.98
N GLU A 217 10.64 -10.33 1.98
CA GLU A 217 10.61 -10.91 3.30
C GLU A 217 9.49 -11.97 3.39
N VAL A 218 9.81 -13.11 4.01
CA VAL A 218 8.91 -14.26 4.13
C VAL A 218 8.92 -14.82 5.55
N ARG A 219 7.80 -15.37 5.99
CA ARG A 219 7.74 -16.12 7.24
C ARG A 219 8.46 -17.47 7.09
N ASN A 220 9.06 -17.95 8.18
CA ASN A 220 9.71 -19.25 8.24
C ASN A 220 8.72 -20.38 7.97
#